data_AF-A0A495XFT5-F1
#
_entry.id   AF-A0A495XFT5-F1
#
_cell.length_a   1.000
_cell.length_b   1.000
_cell.length_c   1.000
_cell.angle_alpha   90.00
_cell.angle_beta   90.00
_cell.angle_gamma   90.00
#
_symmetry.space_group_name_H-M   'P 1'
#
loop_
_entity.id
_entity.type
_entity.pdbx_description
1 polymer ?
#
loop_
_entity_poly.entity_id
_entity_poly.type
_entity_poly.pdbx_seq_one_letter_code
_entity_poly.pdbx_strand_id
1 'polypeptide(L)'
;MTYDFCRVSVKDLDVARTAEVLSGLGVVLEPQRSDRVRHGAFAGIPVEVRQNTDAQGPVADRWHEGQSIAQYQDPDDDFILWPVWVELGGDGDEDPGAMVELASAIMRAFWDRGHPAVAACDFEDELPWEGGIARLRQR
;
A
#
# COMPACT_ATOMS: atom_id res chain seq x y z
N MET A 1 -6.01 -8.27 -19.97
CA MET A 1 -5.19 -8.37 -18.76
C MET A 1 -6.16 -8.21 -17.62
N THR A 2 -6.29 -9.19 -16.74
CA THR A 2 -7.08 -9.08 -15.52
C THR A 2 -6.12 -8.66 -14.42
N TYR A 3 -6.49 -7.66 -13.64
CA TYR A 3 -5.72 -7.22 -12.49
C TYR A 3 -6.41 -7.73 -11.25
N ASP A 4 -5.83 -8.78 -10.68
CA ASP A 4 -6.49 -9.53 -9.63
C ASP A 4 -6.26 -8.86 -8.26
N PHE A 5 -5.12 -8.17 -8.09
CA PHE A 5 -4.72 -7.66 -6.78
C PHE A 5 -3.64 -6.58 -6.85
N CYS A 6 -3.77 -5.56 -6.00
CA CYS A 6 -2.73 -4.55 -5.82
C CYS A 6 -2.57 -4.19 -4.34
N ARG A 7 -1.34 -4.29 -3.81
CA ARG A 7 -1.03 -3.89 -2.43
C ARG A 7 -0.19 -2.62 -2.42
N VAL A 8 -0.65 -1.59 -1.72
CA VAL A 8 0.12 -0.38 -1.42
C VAL A 8 0.58 -0.41 0.03
N SER A 9 1.88 -0.54 0.25
CA SER A 9 2.52 -0.32 1.54
C SER A 9 2.62 1.17 1.84
N VAL A 10 2.29 1.58 3.07
CA VAL A 10 2.31 2.99 3.50
C VAL A 10 3.17 3.16 4.76
N LYS A 11 4.17 4.06 4.70
CA LYS A 11 5.07 4.36 5.81
C LYS A 11 4.44 5.39 6.77
N ASP A 12 4.83 5.34 8.04
CA ASP A 12 4.53 6.34 9.08
C ASP A 12 3.07 6.57 9.46
N LEU A 13 2.13 5.75 8.99
CA LEU A 13 0.71 5.83 9.34
C LEU A 13 0.21 4.55 10.00
N ASP A 14 -0.86 4.69 10.78
CA ASP A 14 -1.67 3.57 11.28
C ASP A 14 -2.94 3.37 10.42
N VAL A 15 -3.72 2.33 10.70
CA VAL A 15 -4.94 1.98 9.95
C VAL A 15 -5.96 3.12 9.99
N ALA A 16 -6.10 3.82 11.12
CA ALA A 16 -7.10 4.88 11.28
C ALA A 16 -6.76 6.11 10.42
N ARG A 17 -5.51 6.57 10.45
CA ARG A 17 -5.06 7.70 9.63
C ARG A 17 -4.99 7.36 8.15
N THR A 18 -4.62 6.13 7.81
CA THR A 18 -4.67 5.64 6.43
C THR A 18 -6.11 5.67 5.90
N ALA A 19 -7.06 5.18 6.70
CA ALA A 19 -8.49 5.22 6.39
C ALA A 19 -9.02 6.64 6.15
N GLU A 20 -8.61 7.62 6.97
CA GLU A 20 -8.99 9.03 6.79
C GLU A 20 -8.52 9.59 5.44
N VAL A 21 -7.28 9.27 5.02
CA VAL A 21 -6.76 9.69 3.71
C VAL A 21 -7.59 9.07 2.58
N LEU A 22 -7.91 7.77 2.68
CA LEU A 22 -8.71 7.07 1.68
C LEU A 22 -10.15 7.60 1.59
N SER A 23 -10.78 7.91 2.72
CA SER A 23 -12.10 8.55 2.72
C SER A 23 -12.08 9.91 2.01
N GLY A 24 -10.98 10.65 2.10
CA GLY A 24 -10.78 11.89 1.33
C GLY A 24 -10.70 11.70 -0.19
N LEU A 25 -10.43 10.48 -0.65
CA LEU A 25 -10.46 10.08 -2.06
C LEU A 25 -11.83 9.53 -2.49
N GLY A 26 -12.80 9.46 -1.57
CA GLY A 26 -14.13 8.90 -1.84
C GLY A 26 -14.23 7.39 -1.61
N VAL A 27 -13.21 6.75 -1.01
CA VAL A 27 -13.32 5.35 -0.57
C VAL A 27 -14.32 5.29 0.58
N VAL A 28 -15.38 4.50 0.41
CA VAL A 28 -16.40 4.30 1.43
C VAL A 28 -15.99 3.12 2.30
N LEU A 29 -15.51 3.43 3.50
CA LEU A 29 -15.09 2.42 4.48
C LEU A 29 -16.25 2.05 5.41
N GLU A 30 -16.34 0.77 5.74
CA GLU A 30 -17.27 0.26 6.73
C GLU A 30 -16.99 0.83 8.12
N PRO A 31 -18.01 0.87 9.01
CA PRO A 31 -17.80 1.26 10.39
C PRO A 31 -16.68 0.46 11.06
N GLN A 32 -15.89 1.15 11.88
CA GLN A 32 -14.79 0.55 12.63
C GLN A 32 -15.26 -0.62 13.50
N ARG A 33 -14.81 -1.83 13.16
CA ARG A 33 -15.00 -3.04 13.98
C ARG A 33 -13.70 -3.56 14.62
N SER A 34 -12.54 -3.13 14.10
CA SER A 34 -11.22 -3.59 14.54
C SER A 34 -10.20 -2.45 14.38
N ASP A 35 -9.26 -2.29 15.30
CA ASP A 35 -8.19 -1.29 15.13
C ASP A 35 -7.12 -1.72 14.13
N ARG A 36 -7.16 -2.98 13.68
CA ARG A 36 -6.15 -3.58 12.80
C ARG A 36 -6.60 -3.70 11.35
N VAL A 37 -7.89 -3.57 11.06
CA VAL A 37 -8.43 -3.72 9.70
C VAL A 37 -9.68 -2.88 9.47
N ARG A 38 -9.82 -2.37 8.24
CA ARG A 38 -11.00 -1.71 7.68
C ARG A 38 -11.26 -2.29 6.30
N HIS A 39 -12.53 -2.58 6.00
CA HIS A 39 -12.96 -2.94 4.66
C HIS A 39 -13.80 -1.80 4.10
N GLY A 40 -13.91 -1.74 2.78
CA GLY A 40 -14.73 -0.78 2.07
C GLY A 40 -14.64 -0.99 0.57
N ALA A 41 -15.08 0.02 -0.17
CA ALA A 41 -15.00 0.00 -1.62
C ALA A 41 -14.90 1.41 -2.21
N PHE A 42 -14.38 1.49 -3.43
CA PHE A 42 -14.45 2.66 -4.28
C PHE A 42 -15.00 2.28 -5.64
N ALA A 43 -16.14 2.86 -6.04
CA ALA A 43 -16.77 2.59 -7.34
C ALA A 43 -16.96 1.08 -7.65
N GLY A 44 -17.16 0.25 -6.62
CA GLY A 44 -17.30 -1.21 -6.75
C GLY A 44 -15.99 -2.01 -6.58
N ILE A 45 -14.83 -1.36 -6.60
CA ILE A 45 -13.54 -1.99 -6.32
C ILE A 45 -13.41 -2.22 -4.81
N PRO A 46 -13.20 -3.47 -4.33
CA PRO A 46 -12.93 -3.74 -2.93
C PRO A 46 -11.65 -3.05 -2.46
N VAL A 47 -11.70 -2.48 -1.25
CA VAL A 47 -10.55 -1.86 -0.60
C VAL A 47 -10.45 -2.38 0.83
N GLU A 48 -9.29 -2.91 1.19
CA GLU A 48 -8.95 -3.27 2.56
C GLU A 48 -7.78 -2.43 3.05
N VAL A 49 -7.87 -1.89 4.27
CA VAL A 49 -6.76 -1.25 4.97
C VAL A 49 -6.43 -2.10 6.17
N ARG A 50 -5.21 -2.63 6.25
CA ARG A 50 -4.80 -3.50 7.34
C ARG A 50 -3.45 -3.12 7.93
N GLN A 51 -3.33 -3.35 9.23
CA GLN A 51 -2.05 -3.30 9.91
C GLN A 51 -1.17 -4.44 9.40
N ASN A 52 0.04 -4.11 8.98
CA ASN A 52 1.06 -5.09 8.71
C ASN A 52 1.59 -5.66 10.03
N THR A 53 1.29 -6.92 10.31
CA THR A 53 1.76 -7.59 11.53
C THR A 53 3.23 -7.98 11.47
N ASP A 54 3.80 -8.02 10.26
CA ASP A 54 5.19 -8.37 10.02
C ASP A 54 6.12 -7.16 10.14
N ALA A 55 5.56 -5.94 10.26
CA ALA A 55 6.30 -4.70 10.45
C ALA A 55 7.16 -4.65 11.72
N GLN A 56 6.91 -5.55 12.69
CA GLN A 56 7.64 -5.63 13.95
C GLN A 56 7.81 -7.08 14.41
N GLY A 57 8.75 -7.30 15.33
CA GLY A 57 8.97 -8.59 15.96
C GLY A 57 9.80 -9.55 15.09
N PRO A 58 9.71 -10.88 15.31
CA PRO A 58 10.68 -11.83 14.78
C PRO A 58 10.82 -11.86 13.25
N VAL A 59 9.77 -11.47 12.51
CA VAL A 59 9.81 -11.38 11.05
C VAL A 59 10.63 -10.17 10.60
N ALA A 60 10.34 -8.99 11.16
CA ALA A 60 11.12 -7.78 10.92
C ALA A 60 12.57 -7.97 11.36
N ASP A 61 12.81 -8.54 12.55
CA ASP A 61 14.15 -8.82 13.07
C ASP A 61 14.95 -9.69 12.09
N ARG A 62 14.36 -10.79 11.61
CA ARG A 62 14.99 -11.68 10.63
C ARG A 62 15.22 -10.99 9.28
N TRP A 63 14.28 -10.17 8.83
CA TRP A 63 14.44 -9.42 7.59
C TRP A 63 15.64 -8.48 7.70
N HIS A 64 15.75 -7.72 8.79
CA HIS A 64 16.90 -6.83 9.05
C HIS A 64 18.23 -7.60 9.21
N GLU A 65 18.23 -8.78 9.85
CA GLU A 65 19.41 -9.65 9.91
C GLU A 65 19.85 -10.11 8.50
N GLY A 66 18.90 -10.51 7.66
CA GLY A 66 19.13 -10.93 6.27
C GLY A 66 19.59 -9.80 5.35
N GLN A 67 19.26 -8.54 5.67
CA GLN A 67 19.74 -7.38 4.94
C GLN A 67 21.21 -7.02 5.22
N SER A 68 21.81 -7.58 6.27
CA SER A 68 23.25 -7.45 6.49
C SER A 68 24.11 -8.10 5.38
N ILE A 69 23.48 -8.86 4.47
CA ILE A 69 24.12 -9.57 3.36
C ILE A 69 24.10 -8.75 2.06
N ALA A 70 24.59 -7.50 2.09
CA ALA A 70 25.00 -6.64 0.96
C ALA A 70 24.02 -6.38 -0.23
N GLN A 71 22.86 -7.03 -0.32
CA GLN A 71 22.04 -7.07 -1.55
C GLN A 71 20.84 -6.11 -1.54
N TYR A 72 20.44 -5.58 -0.37
CA TYR A 72 19.52 -4.44 -0.28
C TYR A 72 20.12 -3.41 0.67
N GLN A 73 20.93 -2.51 0.09
CA GLN A 73 21.67 -1.49 0.83
C GLN A 73 20.85 -0.22 1.08
N ASP A 74 19.69 -0.08 0.43
CA ASP A 74 18.82 1.07 0.64
C ASP A 74 17.97 0.81 1.90
N PRO A 75 18.16 1.57 3.00
CA PRO A 75 17.36 1.43 4.20
C PRO A 75 15.86 1.70 3.96
N ASP A 76 15.50 2.32 2.83
CA ASP A 76 14.11 2.54 2.44
C ASP A 76 13.51 1.40 1.58
N ASP A 77 14.28 0.39 1.17
CA ASP A 77 13.74 -0.86 0.57
C ASP A 77 13.03 -1.76 1.61
N ASP A 78 12.71 -1.22 2.79
CA ASP A 78 11.97 -1.86 3.89
C ASP A 78 10.44 -1.79 3.74
N PHE A 79 9.92 -1.43 2.56
CA PHE A 79 8.48 -1.24 2.33
C PHE A 79 7.61 -2.48 2.58
N ILE A 80 8.20 -3.67 2.55
CA ILE A 80 7.53 -4.91 2.95
C ILE A 80 7.18 -4.90 4.45
N LEU A 81 7.95 -4.17 5.26
CA LEU A 81 7.79 -4.01 6.71
C LEU A 81 7.06 -2.72 7.08
N TRP A 82 6.55 -1.94 6.13
CA TRP A 82 5.82 -0.72 6.47
C TRP A 82 4.52 -1.03 7.21
N PRO A 83 4.11 -0.17 8.17
CA PRO A 83 3.12 -0.50 9.20
C PRO A 83 1.71 -0.78 8.68
N VAL A 84 1.36 -0.30 7.48
CA VAL A 84 0.01 -0.45 6.92
C VAL A 84 0.08 -0.88 5.47
N TRP A 85 -0.84 -1.76 5.10
CA TRP A 85 -1.13 -2.15 3.74
C TRP A 85 -2.54 -1.68 3.34
N VAL A 86 -2.65 -1.10 2.15
CA VAL A 86 -3.91 -0.85 1.46
C VAL A 86 -3.99 -1.84 0.31
N GLU A 87 -4.99 -2.71 0.30
CA GLU A 87 -5.18 -3.75 -0.69
C GLU A 87 -6.40 -3.42 -1.55
N LEU A 88 -6.22 -3.51 -2.86
CA LEU A 88 -7.23 -3.24 -3.88
C LEU A 88 -7.47 -4.52 -4.68
N GLY A 89 -8.70 -4.73 -5.09
CA GLY A 89 -9.09 -5.87 -5.93
C GLY A 89 -9.67 -7.03 -5.13
N GLY A 90 -10.09 -8.06 -5.86
CA GLY A 90 -10.89 -9.17 -5.35
C GLY A 90 -10.80 -10.39 -6.25
N ASP A 91 -11.92 -10.79 -6.85
CA ASP A 91 -12.03 -12.06 -7.58
C ASP A 91 -11.59 -11.94 -9.06
N GLY A 92 -11.00 -10.81 -9.47
CA GLY A 92 -10.37 -10.62 -10.80
C GLY A 92 -11.32 -10.12 -11.91
N ASP A 93 -12.53 -9.67 -11.53
CA ASP A 93 -13.52 -9.10 -12.44
C ASP A 93 -13.45 -7.55 -12.50
N GLU A 94 -12.53 -6.92 -11.77
CA GLU A 94 -12.38 -5.48 -11.72
C GLU A 94 -11.86 -4.89 -13.04
N ASP A 95 -12.31 -3.68 -13.37
CA ASP A 95 -11.81 -2.96 -14.54
C ASP A 95 -10.33 -2.57 -14.34
N PRO A 96 -9.41 -3.05 -15.22
CA PRO A 96 -7.98 -2.78 -15.09
C PRO A 96 -7.64 -1.29 -15.05
N GLY A 97 -8.33 -0.47 -15.85
CA GLY A 97 -8.10 0.97 -15.90
C GLY A 97 -8.50 1.65 -14.59
N ALA A 98 -9.66 1.30 -14.05
CA ALA A 98 -10.12 1.81 -12.76
C ALA A 98 -9.20 1.40 -11.60
N MET A 99 -8.63 0.19 -11.63
CA MET A 99 -7.63 -0.27 -10.65
C MET A 99 -6.35 0.58 -10.70
N VAL A 100 -5.80 0.81 -11.90
CA VAL A 100 -4.61 1.66 -12.09
C VAL A 100 -4.89 3.09 -11.64
N GLU A 101 -6.04 3.66 -12.01
CA GLU A 101 -6.44 5.01 -11.62
C GLU A 101 -6.56 5.17 -10.10
N LEU A 102 -7.23 4.22 -9.44
CA LEU A 102 -7.40 4.23 -7.99
C LEU A 102 -6.07 4.07 -7.26
N ALA A 103 -5.26 3.07 -7.63
CA ALA A 103 -3.93 2.86 -7.05
C ALA A 103 -3.05 4.11 -7.22
N SER A 104 -3.06 4.70 -8.41
CA SER A 104 -2.34 5.95 -8.71
C SER A 104 -2.79 7.11 -7.81
N ALA A 105 -4.10 7.27 -7.62
CA ALA A 105 -4.67 8.33 -6.79
C ALA A 105 -4.28 8.14 -5.32
N ILE A 106 -4.34 6.90 -4.81
CA ILE A 106 -3.94 6.54 -3.44
C ILE A 106 -2.47 6.87 -3.21
N MET A 107 -1.59 6.41 -4.10
CA MET A 107 -0.16 6.67 -3.98
C MET A 107 0.15 8.17 -3.97
N ARG A 108 -0.41 8.94 -4.91
CA ARG A 108 -0.23 10.40 -4.95
C ARG A 108 -0.71 11.05 -3.66
N ALA A 109 -1.88 10.64 -3.16
CA ALA A 109 -2.44 11.22 -1.94
C ALA A 109 -1.54 11.04 -0.71
N PHE A 110 -0.89 9.88 -0.56
CA PHE A 110 0.06 9.65 0.53
C PHE A 110 1.36 10.43 0.32
N TRP A 111 1.93 10.36 -0.89
CA TRP A 111 3.18 11.07 -1.22
C TRP A 111 3.05 12.59 -1.06
N ASP A 112 1.93 13.18 -1.48
CA ASP A 112 1.64 14.62 -1.34
C ASP A 112 1.47 15.04 0.13
N ARG A 113 1.13 14.10 1.01
CA ARG A 113 1.06 14.30 2.47
C ARG A 113 2.38 13.98 3.18
N GLY A 114 3.43 13.62 2.43
CA GLY A 114 4.76 13.32 2.96
C GLY A 114 4.95 11.87 3.40
N HIS A 115 3.93 11.02 3.29
CA HIS A 115 3.99 9.60 3.65
C HIS A 115 4.41 8.77 2.43
N PRO A 116 5.59 8.11 2.44
CA PRO A 116 5.95 7.17 1.41
C PRO A 116 4.88 6.09 1.19
N ALA A 117 4.57 5.82 -0.07
CA ALA A 117 3.69 4.74 -0.48
C ALA A 117 4.31 3.98 -1.65
N VAL A 118 4.41 2.65 -1.53
CA VAL A 118 4.97 1.76 -2.55
C VAL A 118 3.95 0.68 -2.88
N ALA A 119 3.66 0.52 -4.16
CA ALA A 119 2.75 -0.48 -4.68
C ALA A 119 3.52 -1.75 -5.08
N ALA A 120 2.93 -2.90 -4.77
CA ALA A 120 3.34 -4.23 -5.17
C ALA A 120 2.19 -4.89 -5.96
N CYS A 121 2.23 -4.79 -7.28
CA CYS A 121 1.11 -5.09 -8.20
C CYS A 121 1.65 -5.58 -9.57
N ASP A 122 0.83 -6.25 -10.39
CA ASP A 122 1.23 -6.73 -11.71
C ASP A 122 1.30 -5.65 -12.81
N PHE A 123 0.85 -4.42 -12.47
CA PHE A 123 0.88 -3.22 -13.31
C PHE A 123 1.69 -2.07 -12.67
N GLU A 124 2.70 -2.40 -11.87
CA GLU A 124 3.59 -1.44 -11.22
C GLU A 124 4.20 -0.40 -12.18
N ASP A 125 4.49 -0.82 -13.41
CA ASP A 125 5.06 0.02 -14.47
C ASP A 125 4.07 1.08 -15.01
N GLU A 126 2.77 0.86 -14.83
CA GLU A 126 1.72 1.83 -15.15
C GLU A 126 1.48 2.84 -14.03
N LEU A 127 2.01 2.56 -12.82
CA LEU A 127 1.79 3.39 -11.64
C LEU A 127 2.80 4.55 -11.54
N PRO A 128 2.43 5.64 -10.83
CA PRO A 128 3.32 6.76 -10.60
C PRO A 128 4.64 6.30 -9.97
N TRP A 129 5.75 6.74 -10.55
CA TRP A 129 7.10 6.47 -10.05
C TRP A 129 7.44 4.98 -9.97
N GLU A 130 6.96 4.17 -10.93
CA GLU A 130 7.21 2.71 -11.00
C GLU A 130 6.73 2.04 -9.70
N GLY A 131 5.45 2.22 -9.38
CA GLY A 131 4.91 1.75 -8.10
C GLY A 131 5.48 2.48 -6.88
N GLY A 132 6.05 3.68 -7.03
CA GLY A 132 6.56 4.50 -5.92
C GLY A 132 8.05 4.28 -5.61
N ILE A 133 8.65 3.21 -6.13
CA ILE A 133 10.04 2.86 -5.83
C ILE A 133 11.02 3.90 -6.39
N ALA A 134 10.74 4.44 -7.59
CA ALA A 134 11.61 5.42 -8.21
C ALA A 134 11.63 6.74 -7.42
N ARG A 135 10.53 7.09 -6.73
CA ARG A 135 10.46 8.29 -5.88
C ARG A 135 11.11 8.07 -4.52
N LEU A 136 11.05 6.86 -3.99
CA LEU A 136 11.70 6.50 -2.73
C LEU A 136 13.22 6.66 -2.82
N ARG A 137 13.82 6.19 -3.91
CA ARG A 137 15.26 6.30 -4.21
C ARG A 137 15.78 7.73 -4.48
N GLN A 138 14.89 8.72 -4.56
CA GLN A 138 15.23 10.12 -4.80
C GLN A 138 15.13 11.00 -3.54
N ARG A 139 14.74 10.42 -2.40
CA ARG A 139 14.70 11.13 -1.11
C ARG A 139 16.09 11.28 -0.50
#